data_AF-A0A7I9V5A8-F1
#
_entry.id   AF-A0A7I9V5A8-F1
#
_cell.length_a   1.000
_cell.length_b   1.000
_cell.length_c   1.000
_cell.angle_alpha   90.00
_cell.angle_beta   90.00
_cell.angle_gamma   90.00
#
_symmetry.space_group_name_H-M   'P 1'
#
loop_
_entity.id
_entity.type
_entity.pdbx_description
1 polymer ?
#
loop_
_entity_poly.entity_id
_entity_poly.type
_entity_poly.pdbx_seq_one_letter_code
_entity_poly.pdbx_strand_id
1 'polypeptide(L)'
;MTATPCAIDGCAAPAAFRAYKRPAWCQPHISEILRTADLEPLEPVAKRDSWTLMRCLSCGCEQHLRLQYVLDKLPMKSDEPICQACHWREWAKWARSMSGEGLTPVDLDEVRAIAEANHFDYLGPLTDPSLPDDPHRTRCRDCGKISAERVGDMGWGCTCRRNRKRQSTPAKSPTANLLRTSDNEALSWWDHDANTESLWETAKLKSPKAAAWKCPECGHRFTAVIRDMTKQPTCPPCAERRQHEYHEWLASFEGKTVADVPELLEAWDDEMHPRFALVLDGTFTTNGWGPYSRGFQPRAIYRFKCPNGHHPRISPTSFLERGCPACRGNATRDRNNTGNEPRLSPEIASQWHPDRNGAWTAAQASPDSRRLAWWRDPVCGHEWQQTPRERDKYTRRRCPDCDTILDSLAWHYPEIAAGWAPENPITPWQVRPTDTEHVVHWICDTDAAHHWTGTPASLVNGTGCPECRTSGKSRVELDHLNAARDLFGSAASGIRVHSDAFVRRASWTVDILITLSGDRRVAVEYDGSYWHADKVELDTEKSLDLLAEGIDVVRLREAPLATLAIDDPRYHEIAVYSSAPDPVSVMKKARDLIR
;
A
#
# COMPACT_ATOMS: atom_id res chain seq x y z
N MET A 1 -10.86 -22.23 23.10
CA MET A 1 -9.81 -21.21 22.89
C MET A 1 -9.56 -20.52 24.21
N THR A 2 -8.35 -20.61 24.77
CA THR A 2 -8.00 -20.03 26.08
C THR A 2 -7.88 -18.51 25.99
N ALA A 3 -8.51 -17.79 26.91
CA ALA A 3 -8.42 -16.33 26.99
C ALA A 3 -7.00 -15.90 27.45
N THR A 4 -6.48 -14.81 26.88
CA THR A 4 -5.20 -14.24 27.33
C THR A 4 -5.32 -13.81 28.80
N PRO A 5 -4.45 -14.24 29.72
CA PRO A 5 -4.50 -13.82 31.11
C PRO A 5 -4.10 -12.35 31.27
N CYS A 6 -4.56 -11.73 32.36
CA CYS A 6 -4.11 -10.40 32.76
C CYS A 6 -2.60 -10.40 33.05
N ALA A 7 -1.90 -9.34 32.64
CA ALA A 7 -0.46 -9.17 32.83
C ALA A 7 -0.04 -8.65 34.22
N ILE A 8 -0.98 -8.44 35.15
CA ILE A 8 -0.65 -8.15 36.56
C ILE A 8 -0.42 -9.48 37.27
N ASP A 9 0.74 -9.61 37.93
CA ASP A 9 1.09 -10.78 38.72
C ASP A 9 0.04 -11.04 39.81
N GLY A 10 -0.42 -12.29 39.92
CA GLY A 10 -1.47 -12.68 40.87
C GLY A 10 -2.89 -12.39 40.41
N CYS A 11 -3.11 -11.79 39.23
CA CYS A 11 -4.45 -11.58 38.68
C CYS A 11 -4.92 -12.78 37.84
N ALA A 12 -5.97 -13.47 38.30
CA ALA A 12 -6.58 -14.58 37.55
C ALA A 12 -7.63 -14.14 36.52
N ALA A 13 -7.92 -12.83 36.41
CA ALA A 13 -8.95 -12.34 35.50
C ALA A 13 -8.49 -12.41 34.02
N PRO A 14 -9.41 -12.68 33.09
CA PRO A 14 -9.10 -12.61 31.66
C PRO A 14 -8.79 -11.17 31.25
N ALA A 15 -7.82 -11.01 30.34
CA ALA A 15 -7.53 -9.70 29.75
C ALA A 15 -8.72 -9.20 28.92
N ALA A 16 -8.91 -7.88 28.91
CA ALA A 16 -9.97 -7.19 28.18
C ALA A 16 -9.88 -7.38 26.65
N PHE A 17 -8.67 -7.68 26.14
CA PHE A 17 -8.40 -7.93 24.74
C PHE A 17 -7.26 -8.93 24.56
N ARG A 18 -7.27 -9.64 23.42
CA ARG A 18 -6.17 -10.54 23.04
C ARG A 18 -4.92 -9.75 22.70
N ALA A 19 -3.77 -10.22 23.17
CA ALA A 19 -2.47 -9.70 22.77
C ALA A 19 -1.46 -10.84 22.63
N TYR A 20 -0.58 -10.75 21.62
CA TYR A 20 0.42 -11.78 21.31
C TYR A 20 1.81 -11.44 21.85
N LYS A 21 2.31 -10.23 21.53
CA LYS A 21 3.67 -9.78 21.88
C LYS A 21 3.71 -8.69 22.95
N ARG A 22 2.56 -8.16 23.34
CA ARG A 22 2.43 -7.03 24.28
C ARG A 22 1.59 -7.46 25.48
N PRO A 23 1.83 -6.89 26.67
CA PRO A 23 0.99 -7.18 27.82
C PRO A 23 -0.46 -6.76 27.57
N ALA A 24 -1.41 -7.49 28.15
CA ALA A 24 -2.83 -7.16 28.14
C ALA A 24 -3.37 -7.27 29.57
N TRP A 25 -4.34 -6.42 29.91
CA TRP A 25 -4.86 -6.30 31.27
C TRP A 25 -6.37 -6.50 31.28
N CYS A 26 -6.92 -6.92 32.42
CA CYS A 26 -8.36 -6.92 32.64
C CYS A 26 -8.88 -5.48 32.82
N GLN A 27 -10.19 -5.26 32.67
CA GLN A 27 -10.78 -3.91 32.79
C GLN A 27 -10.42 -3.18 34.10
N PRO A 28 -10.47 -3.82 35.29
CA PRO A 28 -10.08 -3.15 36.54
C PRO A 28 -8.64 -2.62 36.54
N HIS A 29 -7.68 -3.43 36.10
CA HIS A 29 -6.27 -3.01 36.04
C HIS A 29 -6.02 -1.98 34.94
N ILE A 30 -6.78 -2.00 33.83
CA ILE A 30 -6.76 -0.90 32.86
C ILE A 30 -7.21 0.40 33.52
N SER A 31 -8.32 0.40 34.27
CA SER A 31 -8.80 1.58 34.99
C SER A 31 -7.78 2.10 36.01
N GLU A 32 -7.08 1.21 36.72
CA GLU A 32 -6.01 1.60 37.65
C GLU A 32 -4.84 2.26 36.92
N ILE A 33 -4.36 1.68 35.81
CA ILE A 33 -3.33 2.28 34.95
C ILE A 33 -3.78 3.66 34.44
N LEU A 34 -5.03 3.80 34.01
CA LEU A 34 -5.54 5.08 33.54
C LEU A 34 -5.61 6.11 34.67
N ARG A 35 -5.95 5.70 35.91
CA ARG A 35 -5.94 6.61 37.07
C ARG A 35 -4.55 7.12 37.40
N THR A 36 -3.50 6.31 37.26
CA THR A 36 -2.12 6.82 37.41
C THR A 36 -1.76 7.84 36.33
N ALA A 37 -2.47 7.84 35.20
CA ALA A 37 -2.39 8.81 34.12
C ALA A 37 -3.33 10.04 34.28
N ASP A 38 -4.01 10.20 35.43
CA ASP A 38 -5.06 11.21 35.67
C ASP A 38 -6.25 11.11 34.69
N LEU A 39 -6.58 9.88 34.30
CA LEU A 39 -7.68 9.57 33.38
C LEU A 39 -8.63 8.54 34.01
N GLU A 40 -9.92 8.73 33.77
CA GLU A 40 -10.96 7.78 34.12
C GLU A 40 -11.66 7.30 32.83
N PRO A 41 -11.69 5.99 32.54
CA PRO A 41 -12.45 5.49 31.40
C PRO A 41 -13.96 5.63 31.67
N LEU A 42 -14.68 6.24 30.74
CA LEU A 42 -16.15 6.35 30.78
C LEU A 42 -16.84 5.18 30.07
N GLU A 43 -16.06 4.36 29.35
CA GLU A 43 -16.51 3.14 28.69
C GLU A 43 -15.41 2.05 28.74
N PRO A 44 -15.76 0.77 28.58
CA PRO A 44 -14.77 -0.32 28.60
C PRO A 44 -13.76 -0.23 27.45
N VAL A 45 -12.47 -0.46 27.74
CA VAL A 45 -11.44 -0.49 26.69
C VAL A 45 -11.53 -1.80 25.92
N ALA A 46 -12.00 -1.74 24.67
CA ALA A 46 -12.21 -2.92 23.82
C ALA A 46 -10.90 -3.46 23.21
N LYS A 47 -9.97 -2.58 22.81
CA LYS A 47 -8.66 -2.94 22.26
C LYS A 47 -7.61 -1.93 22.71
N ARG A 48 -6.34 -2.32 22.74
CA ARG A 48 -5.20 -1.44 23.04
C ARG A 48 -5.16 -0.16 22.19
N ASP A 49 -5.53 -0.27 20.91
CA ASP A 49 -5.51 0.84 19.95
C ASP A 49 -6.90 1.41 19.62
N SER A 50 -7.98 0.97 20.30
CA SER A 50 -9.31 1.55 20.11
C SER A 50 -9.41 2.92 20.78
N TRP A 51 -10.09 3.85 20.12
CA TRP A 51 -10.53 5.09 20.74
C TRP A 51 -11.52 4.75 21.85
N THR A 52 -11.22 5.17 23.07
CA THR A 52 -12.05 4.96 24.26
C THR A 52 -12.33 6.31 24.88
N LEU A 53 -13.59 6.62 25.16
CA LEU A 53 -14.00 7.83 25.86
C LEU A 53 -13.46 7.81 27.30
N MET A 54 -12.70 8.84 27.64
CA MET A 54 -12.09 9.02 28.96
C MET A 54 -12.33 10.43 29.46
N ARG A 55 -12.46 10.58 30.78
CA ARG A 55 -12.49 11.86 31.48
C ARG A 55 -11.13 12.15 32.09
N CYS A 56 -10.60 13.34 31.86
CA CYS A 56 -9.43 13.81 32.60
C CYS A 56 -9.82 14.21 34.02
N LEU A 57 -9.14 13.63 35.01
CA LEU A 57 -9.36 13.92 36.43
C LEU A 57 -8.86 15.31 36.83
N SER A 58 -7.91 15.89 36.08
CA SER A 58 -7.37 17.23 36.36
C SER A 58 -8.23 18.36 35.83
N CYS A 59 -8.80 18.21 34.62
CA CYS A 59 -9.52 19.30 33.94
C CYS A 59 -10.98 18.99 33.61
N GLY A 60 -11.47 17.79 33.90
CA GLY A 60 -12.83 17.35 33.60
C GLY A 60 -13.13 17.10 32.12
N CYS A 61 -12.18 17.36 31.21
CA CYS A 61 -12.41 17.19 29.77
C CYS A 61 -12.66 15.72 29.43
N GLU A 62 -13.79 15.46 28.79
CA GLU A 62 -14.12 14.17 28.18
C GLU A 62 -13.63 14.14 26.73
N GLN A 63 -12.82 13.14 26.40
CA GLN A 63 -12.19 12.98 25.09
C GLN A 63 -11.88 11.52 24.82
N HIS A 64 -11.84 11.13 23.54
CA HIS A 64 -11.42 9.78 23.18
C HIS A 64 -9.89 9.70 23.08
N LEU A 65 -9.30 8.81 23.88
CA LEU A 65 -7.89 8.47 23.84
C LEU A 65 -7.71 6.98 23.57
N ARG A 66 -6.52 6.58 23.13
CA ARG A 66 -6.14 5.16 22.98
C ARG A 66 -5.33 4.75 24.19
N LEU A 67 -5.58 3.56 24.73
CA LEU A 67 -4.76 3.02 25.83
C LEU A 67 -3.28 3.00 25.45
N GLN A 68 -2.95 2.65 24.20
CA GLN A 68 -1.57 2.71 23.70
C GLN A 68 -0.94 4.09 23.85
N TYR A 69 -1.67 5.16 23.48
CA TYR A 69 -1.18 6.54 23.62
C TYR A 69 -0.90 6.89 25.08
N VAL A 70 -1.78 6.50 26.00
CA VAL A 70 -1.60 6.74 27.44
C VAL A 70 -0.36 6.02 27.95
N LEU A 71 -0.18 4.74 27.60
CA LEU A 71 0.98 3.95 28.01
C LEU A 71 2.30 4.51 27.47
N ASP A 72 2.31 5.00 26.23
CA ASP A 72 3.51 5.58 25.62
C ASP A 72 3.92 6.89 26.29
N LYS A 73 2.95 7.67 26.78
CA LYS A 73 3.18 8.97 27.44
C LYS A 73 3.35 8.87 28.95
N LEU A 74 2.89 7.79 29.58
CA LEU A 74 2.95 7.61 31.03
C LEU A 74 4.35 7.81 31.64
N PRO A 75 5.47 7.35 31.02
CA PRO A 75 6.81 7.60 31.53
C PRO A 75 7.22 9.09 31.57
N MET A 76 6.56 9.94 30.78
CA MET A 76 6.86 11.38 30.64
C MET A 76 5.83 12.26 31.36
N LYS A 77 4.90 11.67 32.14
CA LYS A 77 3.78 12.39 32.77
C LYS A 77 4.23 13.55 33.68
N SER A 78 5.41 13.44 34.31
CA SER A 78 5.96 14.51 35.16
C SER A 78 6.27 15.79 34.39
N ASP A 79 6.55 15.67 33.09
CA ASP A 79 7.02 16.77 32.26
C ASP A 79 5.93 17.30 31.33
N GLU A 80 4.94 16.46 30.98
CA GLU A 80 3.89 16.78 30.01
C GLU A 80 2.55 16.13 30.37
N PRO A 81 1.43 16.87 30.34
CA PRO A 81 0.10 16.29 30.53
C PRO A 81 -0.25 15.26 29.45
N ILE A 82 -0.78 14.10 29.87
CA ILE A 82 -1.26 13.07 28.92
C ILE A 82 -2.58 13.50 28.26
N CYS A 83 -3.45 14.17 29.02
CA CYS A 83 -4.69 14.77 28.54
C CYS A 83 -4.39 15.81 27.43
N GLN A 84 -4.92 15.61 26.22
CA GLN A 84 -4.64 16.53 25.10
C GLN A 84 -5.17 17.95 25.36
N ALA A 85 -6.31 18.08 26.04
CA ALA A 85 -6.81 19.40 26.46
C ALA A 85 -5.82 20.13 27.38
N CYS A 86 -5.27 19.45 28.41
CA CYS A 86 -4.28 20.05 29.30
C CYS A 86 -2.99 20.40 28.55
N HIS A 87 -2.50 19.47 27.73
CA HIS A 87 -1.33 19.67 26.89
C HIS A 87 -1.45 20.91 26.01
N TRP A 88 -2.54 21.02 25.24
CA TRP A 88 -2.73 22.17 24.35
C TRP A 88 -2.93 23.48 25.10
N ARG A 89 -3.58 23.48 26.27
CA ARG A 89 -3.68 24.67 27.12
C ARG A 89 -2.32 25.15 27.60
N GLU A 90 -1.44 24.24 28.03
CA GLU A 90 -0.09 24.61 28.47
C GLU A 90 0.77 25.10 27.31
N TRP A 91 0.71 24.39 26.18
CA TRP A 91 1.41 24.79 24.96
C TRP A 91 0.98 26.17 24.47
N ALA A 92 -0.33 26.44 24.42
CA ALA A 92 -0.86 27.72 23.95
C ALA A 92 -0.44 28.89 24.87
N LYS A 93 -0.45 28.67 26.19
CA LYS A 93 0.09 29.64 27.16
C LYS A 93 1.58 29.92 26.93
N TRP A 94 2.37 28.88 26.73
CA TRP A 94 3.80 29.01 26.44
C TRP A 94 4.05 29.75 25.13
N ALA A 95 3.34 29.39 24.05
CA ALA A 95 3.47 30.02 22.73
C ALA A 95 3.14 31.53 22.78
N ARG A 96 2.10 31.92 23.53
CA ARG A 96 1.78 33.34 23.76
C ARG A 96 2.85 34.06 24.58
N SER A 97 3.43 33.41 25.59
CA SER A 97 4.52 34.02 26.37
C SER A 97 5.77 34.32 25.54
N MET A 98 6.01 33.55 24.48
CA MET A 98 7.14 33.72 23.57
C MET A 98 6.90 34.77 22.49
N SER A 99 5.67 34.88 21.97
CA SER A 99 5.32 35.77 20.85
C SER A 99 4.87 37.16 21.27
N GLY A 100 4.25 37.30 22.46
CA GLY A 100 3.65 38.56 22.91
C GLY A 100 2.34 38.93 22.20
N GLU A 101 1.83 38.07 21.32
CA GLU A 101 0.59 38.25 20.55
C GLU A 101 -0.52 37.28 21.01
N GLY A 102 -1.76 37.45 20.51
CA GLY A 102 -2.85 36.49 20.75
C GLY A 102 -3.58 36.61 22.09
N LEU A 103 -3.74 37.84 22.60
CA LEU A 103 -4.50 38.12 23.84
C LEU A 103 -5.99 38.46 23.60
N THR A 104 -6.39 38.62 22.34
CA THR A 104 -7.77 38.87 21.96
C THR A 104 -8.53 37.55 21.87
N PRO A 105 -9.70 37.40 22.53
CA PRO A 105 -10.51 36.20 22.42
C PRO A 105 -10.92 35.87 20.99
N VAL A 106 -11.01 34.59 20.68
CA VAL A 106 -11.52 34.12 19.38
C VAL A 106 -13.04 34.26 19.29
N ASP A 107 -13.55 34.47 18.08
CA ASP A 107 -15.00 34.41 17.83
C ASP A 107 -15.47 32.95 17.83
N LEU A 108 -16.28 32.58 18.82
CA LEU A 108 -16.75 31.19 18.97
C LEU A 108 -17.71 30.75 17.86
N ASP A 109 -18.39 31.69 17.19
CA ASP A 109 -19.27 31.37 16.06
C ASP A 109 -18.45 31.09 14.80
N GLU A 110 -17.33 31.79 14.61
CA GLU A 110 -16.36 31.48 13.55
C GLU A 110 -15.72 30.10 13.79
N VAL A 111 -15.29 29.80 15.02
CA VAL A 111 -14.73 28.49 15.37
C VAL A 111 -15.76 27.38 15.14
N ARG A 112 -17.03 27.60 15.51
CA ARG A 112 -18.12 26.66 15.22
C ARG A 112 -18.27 26.43 13.72
N ALA A 113 -18.30 27.49 12.92
CA ALA A 113 -18.43 27.38 11.46
C ALA A 113 -17.27 26.58 10.85
N ILE A 114 -16.03 26.80 11.31
CA ILE A 114 -14.86 26.03 10.88
C ILE A 114 -15.01 24.55 11.26
N ALA A 115 -15.42 24.24 12.49
CA ALA A 115 -15.63 22.86 12.94
C ALA A 115 -16.70 22.15 12.10
N GLU A 116 -17.85 22.79 11.89
CA GLU A 116 -18.98 22.23 11.15
C GLU A 116 -18.66 22.03 9.67
N ALA A 117 -17.96 22.98 9.03
CA ALA A 117 -17.47 22.84 7.66
C ALA A 117 -16.50 21.67 7.50
N ASN A 118 -15.83 21.25 8.57
CA ASN A 118 -14.93 20.10 8.61
C ASN A 118 -15.57 18.84 9.24
N HIS A 119 -16.91 18.78 9.26
CA HIS A 119 -17.70 17.64 9.75
C HIS A 119 -17.49 17.28 11.22
N PHE A 120 -17.33 18.29 12.06
CA PHE A 120 -17.40 18.18 13.50
C PHE A 120 -18.65 18.85 14.06
N ASP A 121 -19.24 18.25 15.09
CA ASP A 121 -20.08 18.97 16.03
C ASP A 121 -19.18 19.74 17.01
N TYR A 122 -19.38 21.04 17.07
CA TYR A 122 -18.65 21.90 18.00
C TYR A 122 -19.24 21.78 19.41
N LEU A 123 -18.44 21.31 20.37
CA LEU A 123 -18.87 21.05 21.74
C LEU A 123 -18.47 22.15 22.75
N GLY A 124 -17.81 23.22 22.29
CA GLY A 124 -17.44 24.39 23.08
C GLY A 124 -15.95 24.56 23.33
N PRO A 125 -15.54 25.75 23.83
CA PRO A 125 -14.14 26.03 24.16
C PRO A 125 -13.71 25.26 25.41
N LEU A 126 -12.40 24.99 25.52
CA LEU A 126 -11.81 24.41 26.74
C LEU A 126 -11.12 25.48 27.59
N THR A 127 -11.27 26.76 27.30
CA THR A 127 -10.80 27.88 28.11
C THR A 127 -11.85 28.99 28.07
N ASP A 128 -11.85 29.85 29.09
CA ASP A 128 -12.75 31.01 29.17
C ASP A 128 -12.00 32.21 29.79
N PRO A 129 -11.82 33.33 29.06
CA PRO A 129 -12.09 33.46 27.62
C PRO A 129 -11.19 32.52 26.80
N SER A 130 -11.64 32.13 25.60
CA SER A 130 -10.84 31.32 24.68
C SER A 130 -9.96 32.20 23.80
N LEU A 131 -8.65 31.96 23.83
CA LEU A 131 -7.65 32.73 23.08
C LEU A 131 -7.14 31.95 21.86
N PRO A 132 -6.47 32.60 20.89
CA PRO A 132 -5.81 31.93 19.78
C PRO A 132 -4.94 30.76 20.25
N ASP A 133 -5.03 29.65 19.51
CA ASP A 133 -4.43 28.34 19.80
C ASP A 133 -4.94 27.60 21.05
N ASP A 134 -5.87 28.16 21.81
CA ASP A 134 -6.52 27.38 22.86
C ASP A 134 -7.31 26.21 22.24
N PRO A 135 -7.35 25.05 22.91
CA PRO A 135 -8.08 23.91 22.40
C PRO A 135 -9.59 24.10 22.59
N HIS A 136 -10.35 23.51 21.68
CA HIS A 136 -11.80 23.40 21.74
C HIS A 136 -12.20 21.94 21.65
N ARG A 137 -13.36 21.60 22.21
CA ARG A 137 -13.87 20.24 22.15
C ARG A 137 -14.73 20.07 20.90
N THR A 138 -14.44 19.04 20.12
CA THR A 138 -15.17 18.70 18.90
C THR A 138 -15.59 17.24 18.92
N ARG A 139 -16.66 16.89 18.22
CA ARG A 139 -17.09 15.50 17.99
C ARG A 139 -17.21 15.25 16.49
N CYS A 140 -16.49 14.26 15.96
CA CYS A 140 -16.59 13.92 14.54
C CYS A 140 -17.97 13.35 14.23
N ARG A 141 -18.63 13.86 13.17
CA ARG A 141 -19.96 13.40 12.75
C ARG A 141 -19.98 11.97 12.21
N ASP A 142 -18.86 11.46 11.71
CA ASP A 142 -18.81 10.11 11.10
C ASP A 142 -18.48 9.01 12.09
N CYS A 143 -17.48 9.23 12.95
CA CYS A 143 -17.00 8.20 13.87
C CYS A 143 -17.32 8.48 15.33
N GLY A 144 -17.98 9.61 15.64
CA GLY A 144 -18.33 10.00 17.01
C GLY A 144 -17.14 10.38 17.90
N LYS A 145 -15.91 10.34 17.39
CA LYS A 145 -14.70 10.62 18.18
C LYS A 145 -14.74 12.05 18.72
N ILE A 146 -14.68 12.17 20.04
CA ILE A 146 -14.53 13.44 20.76
C ILE A 146 -13.04 13.75 20.92
N SER A 147 -12.60 14.95 20.55
CA SER A 147 -11.20 15.37 20.64
C SER A 147 -11.07 16.80 21.15
N ALA A 148 -9.91 17.13 21.70
CA ALA A 148 -9.51 18.50 22.01
C ALA A 148 -8.61 19.00 20.87
N GLU A 149 -9.14 19.89 20.04
CA GLU A 149 -8.51 20.35 18.79
C GLU A 149 -8.27 21.86 18.86
N ARG A 150 -7.13 22.33 18.35
CA ARG A 150 -6.92 23.77 18.10
C ARG A 150 -7.69 24.18 16.84
N VAL A 151 -8.06 25.45 16.72
CA VAL A 151 -8.83 25.95 15.55
C VAL A 151 -8.14 25.62 14.22
N GLY A 152 -6.83 25.85 14.12
CA GLY A 152 -6.05 25.51 12.91
C GLY A 152 -5.97 24.01 12.61
N ASP A 153 -6.17 23.15 13.62
CA ASP A 153 -6.17 21.71 13.45
C ASP A 153 -7.54 21.17 12.99
N MET A 154 -8.63 21.93 13.14
CA MET A 154 -9.95 21.51 12.67
C MET A 154 -10.03 21.39 11.15
N GLY A 155 -9.32 22.25 10.41
CA GLY A 155 -9.26 22.25 8.94
C GLY A 155 -8.68 20.98 8.33
N TRP A 156 -8.01 20.17 9.14
CA TRP A 156 -7.43 18.89 8.74
C TRP A 156 -8.43 17.72 8.74
N GLY A 157 -9.61 17.93 9.33
CA GLY A 157 -10.66 16.93 9.50
C GLY A 157 -10.25 15.79 10.45
N CYS A 158 -11.24 14.97 10.83
CA CYS A 158 -10.97 13.81 11.67
C CYS A 158 -10.11 12.77 10.93
N THR A 159 -9.22 12.09 11.66
CA THR A 159 -8.40 11.02 11.10
C THR A 159 -9.20 9.84 10.55
N CYS A 160 -10.48 9.68 10.91
CA CYS A 160 -11.34 8.66 10.28
C CYS A 160 -11.65 8.98 8.81
N ARG A 161 -11.65 10.27 8.43
CA ARG A 161 -11.82 10.74 7.06
C ARG A 161 -10.50 10.76 6.27
N ARG A 162 -9.38 10.69 6.98
CA ARG A 162 -8.05 10.52 6.36
C ARG A 162 -7.89 9.04 6.04
N ASN A 163 -7.53 8.75 4.80
CA ASN A 163 -7.35 7.39 4.36
C ASN A 163 -6.31 6.69 5.28
N ARG A 164 -6.66 5.51 5.83
CA ARG A 164 -5.66 4.63 6.44
C ARG A 164 -4.59 4.40 5.36
N LYS A 165 -3.29 4.53 5.72
CA LYS A 165 -2.18 4.11 4.85
C LYS A 165 -2.58 2.82 4.17
N ARG A 166 -2.37 2.72 2.86
CA ARG A 166 -2.49 1.45 2.12
C ARG A 166 -2.00 0.34 3.07
N GLN A 167 -2.88 -0.56 3.50
CA GLN A 167 -2.39 -1.92 3.67
C GLN A 167 -1.95 -2.24 2.26
N SER A 168 -0.63 -2.28 2.06
CA SER A 168 -0.08 -2.67 0.79
C SER A 168 -0.88 -3.87 0.35
N THR A 169 -1.53 -3.79 -0.82
CA THR A 169 -1.84 -4.98 -1.60
C THR A 169 -0.62 -5.88 -1.41
N PRO A 170 -0.76 -7.18 -1.04
CA PRO A 170 0.37 -8.07 -1.12
C PRO A 170 0.93 -7.82 -2.51
N ALA A 171 2.16 -7.30 -2.56
CA ALA A 171 2.76 -7.00 -3.83
C ALA A 171 2.59 -8.27 -4.66
N LYS A 172 2.14 -8.16 -5.93
CA LYS A 172 2.48 -9.20 -6.90
C LYS A 172 3.92 -9.54 -6.59
N SER A 173 4.19 -10.79 -6.18
CA SER A 173 5.50 -11.21 -5.69
C SER A 173 6.54 -10.51 -6.54
N PRO A 174 7.33 -9.57 -5.98
CA PRO A 174 8.19 -8.77 -6.81
C PRO A 174 9.06 -9.75 -7.57
N THR A 175 9.00 -9.71 -8.90
CA THR A 175 10.02 -10.28 -9.75
C THR A 175 11.33 -9.96 -9.04
N ALA A 176 12.05 -11.01 -8.64
CA ALA A 176 13.17 -10.85 -7.74
C ALA A 176 14.07 -9.75 -8.33
N ASN A 177 14.34 -8.70 -7.55
CA ASN A 177 15.09 -7.53 -7.99
C ASN A 177 16.57 -7.89 -8.15
N LEU A 178 16.83 -8.82 -9.09
CA LEU A 178 18.10 -9.45 -9.36
C LEU A 178 18.94 -8.54 -10.23
N LEU A 179 20.23 -8.49 -9.93
CA LEU A 179 21.21 -7.74 -10.70
C LEU A 179 21.22 -8.22 -12.16
N ARG A 180 21.25 -9.55 -12.39
CA ARG A 180 21.37 -10.17 -13.72
C ARG A 180 20.25 -9.84 -14.72
N THR A 181 19.06 -9.48 -14.22
CA THR A 181 17.90 -9.13 -15.06
C THR A 181 17.59 -7.62 -15.01
N SER A 182 18.48 -6.82 -14.42
CA SER A 182 18.32 -5.37 -14.37
C SER A 182 19.00 -4.68 -15.55
N ASP A 183 18.76 -3.38 -15.71
CA ASP A 183 19.46 -2.48 -16.62
C ASP A 183 20.55 -1.66 -15.88
N ASN A 184 20.96 -2.11 -14.70
CA ASN A 184 21.88 -1.38 -13.84
C ASN A 184 23.32 -1.39 -14.38
N GLU A 185 24.00 -0.23 -14.36
CA GLU A 185 25.39 -0.06 -14.83
C GLU A 185 26.37 -1.03 -14.15
N ALA A 186 26.14 -1.43 -12.90
CA ALA A 186 27.03 -2.35 -12.19
C ALA A 186 27.15 -3.72 -12.89
N LEU A 187 26.25 -4.07 -13.82
CA LEU A 187 26.39 -5.26 -14.65
C LEU A 187 27.70 -5.29 -15.43
N SER A 188 28.12 -4.16 -16.00
CA SER A 188 29.39 -4.10 -16.75
C SER A 188 30.62 -4.18 -15.85
N TRP A 189 30.43 -4.14 -14.53
CA TRP A 189 31.48 -4.24 -13.53
C TRP A 189 31.57 -5.62 -12.90
N TRP A 190 30.61 -6.53 -13.16
CA TRP A 190 30.58 -7.84 -12.53
C TRP A 190 31.75 -8.72 -13.02
N ASP A 191 32.52 -9.29 -12.10
CA ASP A 191 33.60 -10.20 -12.45
C ASP A 191 33.10 -11.65 -12.50
N HIS A 192 32.73 -12.13 -13.68
CA HIS A 192 32.21 -13.49 -13.88
C HIS A 192 33.25 -14.57 -13.53
N ASP A 193 34.54 -14.28 -13.65
CA ASP A 193 35.59 -15.26 -13.35
C ASP A 193 35.82 -15.42 -11.84
N ALA A 194 35.45 -14.40 -11.05
CA ALA A 194 35.76 -14.33 -9.63
C ALA A 194 34.54 -14.51 -8.71
N ASN A 195 33.32 -14.57 -9.27
CA ASN A 195 32.10 -14.84 -8.52
C ASN A 195 31.51 -16.21 -8.89
N THR A 196 30.81 -16.84 -7.95
CA THR A 196 30.14 -18.11 -8.21
C THR A 196 28.83 -17.90 -8.98
N GLU A 197 28.46 -18.90 -9.79
CA GLU A 197 27.18 -18.92 -10.52
C GLU A 197 25.96 -18.78 -9.58
N SER A 198 26.03 -19.41 -8.41
CA SER A 198 25.00 -19.28 -7.38
C SER A 198 24.83 -17.84 -6.87
N LEU A 199 25.93 -17.09 -6.75
CA LEU A 199 25.86 -15.68 -6.38
C LEU A 199 25.28 -14.84 -7.52
N TRP A 200 25.67 -15.10 -8.77
CA TRP A 200 25.12 -14.43 -9.95
C TRP A 200 23.60 -14.61 -10.08
N GLU A 201 23.12 -15.84 -9.89
CA GLU A 201 21.70 -16.19 -9.98
C GLU A 201 20.84 -15.58 -8.86
N THR A 202 21.44 -15.24 -7.72
CA THR A 202 20.70 -14.80 -6.52
C THR A 202 21.00 -13.36 -6.08
N ALA A 203 21.98 -12.69 -6.69
CA ALA A 203 22.39 -11.33 -6.34
C ALA A 203 21.25 -10.34 -6.58
N LYS A 204 20.73 -9.72 -5.50
CA LYS A 204 19.73 -8.66 -5.57
C LYS A 204 20.39 -7.29 -5.53
N LEU A 205 19.83 -6.28 -6.22
CA LEU A 205 20.42 -4.94 -6.32
C LEU A 205 20.77 -4.35 -4.93
N LYS A 206 19.91 -4.50 -3.92
CA LYS A 206 20.15 -3.94 -2.57
C LYS A 206 20.84 -4.91 -1.60
N SER A 207 21.47 -5.98 -2.10
CA SER A 207 22.11 -7.00 -1.27
C SER A 207 23.30 -6.44 -0.47
N PRO A 208 23.41 -6.73 0.84
CA PRO A 208 24.59 -6.36 1.63
C PRO A 208 25.78 -7.32 1.42
N LYS A 209 25.63 -8.37 0.58
CA LYS A 209 26.72 -9.32 0.29
C LYS A 209 27.81 -8.63 -0.52
N ALA A 210 29.05 -9.04 -0.27
CA ALA A 210 30.19 -8.69 -1.11
C ALA A 210 30.22 -9.56 -2.38
N ALA A 211 30.71 -8.98 -3.47
CA ALA A 211 31.01 -9.65 -4.73
C ALA A 211 32.34 -9.12 -5.27
N ALA A 212 32.96 -9.89 -6.17
CA ALA A 212 34.12 -9.43 -6.93
C ALA A 212 33.66 -8.56 -8.11
N TRP A 213 34.38 -7.48 -8.36
CA TRP A 213 34.10 -6.51 -9.43
C TRP A 213 35.37 -6.26 -10.23
N LYS A 214 35.20 -6.01 -11.52
CA LYS A 214 36.26 -5.63 -12.45
C LYS A 214 35.91 -4.27 -13.03
N CYS A 215 36.76 -3.28 -12.81
CA CYS A 215 36.53 -1.94 -13.33
C CYS A 215 36.61 -1.96 -14.87
N PRO A 216 35.59 -1.47 -15.60
CA PRO A 216 35.63 -1.40 -17.07
C PRO A 216 36.61 -0.34 -17.60
N GLU A 217 36.96 0.66 -16.78
CA GLU A 217 37.88 1.75 -17.16
C GLU A 217 39.35 1.31 -17.10
N CYS A 218 39.76 0.63 -16.02
CA CYS A 218 41.17 0.29 -15.78
C CYS A 218 41.47 -1.20 -15.62
N GLY A 219 40.44 -2.06 -15.65
CA GLY A 219 40.58 -3.51 -15.50
C GLY A 219 40.87 -3.99 -14.07
N HIS A 220 41.03 -3.09 -13.09
CA HIS A 220 41.35 -3.45 -11.71
C HIS A 220 40.24 -4.30 -11.08
N ARG A 221 40.64 -5.43 -10.46
CA ARG A 221 39.74 -6.36 -9.75
C ARG A 221 39.73 -6.05 -8.25
N PHE A 222 38.55 -5.94 -7.66
CA PHE A 222 38.38 -5.62 -6.24
C PHE A 222 37.07 -6.21 -5.69
N THR A 223 36.97 -6.34 -4.37
CA THR A 223 35.77 -6.85 -3.70
C THR A 223 34.99 -5.70 -3.05
N ALA A 224 33.69 -5.63 -3.31
CA ALA A 224 32.82 -4.58 -2.75
C ALA A 224 31.37 -5.08 -2.57
N VAL A 225 30.59 -4.36 -1.76
CA VAL A 225 29.19 -4.70 -1.46
C VAL A 225 28.29 -4.40 -2.66
N ILE A 226 27.41 -5.35 -3.01
CA ILE A 226 26.49 -5.25 -4.16
C ILE A 226 25.61 -3.99 -4.10
N ARG A 227 25.02 -3.69 -2.94
CA ARG A 227 24.21 -2.48 -2.76
C ARG A 227 24.98 -1.18 -3.07
N ASP A 228 26.26 -1.14 -2.77
CA ASP A 228 27.05 0.08 -2.95
C ASP A 228 27.46 0.23 -4.41
N MET A 229 27.89 -0.86 -5.04
CA MET A 229 28.22 -0.89 -6.48
C MET A 229 27.02 -0.64 -7.38
N THR A 230 25.84 -1.14 -7.03
CA THR A 230 24.61 -0.88 -7.82
C THR A 230 24.05 0.52 -7.64
N LYS A 231 24.44 1.21 -6.56
CA LYS A 231 24.06 2.60 -6.30
C LYS A 231 24.99 3.57 -7.02
N GLN A 232 26.30 3.34 -6.92
CA GLN A 232 27.33 4.20 -7.52
C GLN A 232 28.63 3.40 -7.68
N PRO A 233 28.82 2.68 -8.81
CA PRO A 233 30.02 1.91 -9.06
C PRO A 233 31.26 2.80 -8.93
N THR A 234 32.19 2.44 -8.05
CA THR A 234 33.40 3.23 -7.82
C THR A 234 34.62 2.31 -7.73
N CYS A 235 35.56 2.48 -8.65
CA CYS A 235 36.85 1.80 -8.60
C CYS A 235 37.83 2.56 -7.68
N PRO A 236 38.44 1.93 -6.66
CA PRO A 236 39.37 2.59 -5.74
C PRO A 236 40.54 3.31 -6.44
N PRO A 237 41.36 2.67 -7.31
CA PRO A 237 42.48 3.37 -7.96
C PRO A 237 42.04 4.48 -8.92
N CYS A 238 40.92 4.33 -9.63
CA CYS A 238 40.40 5.41 -10.48
C CYS A 238 39.88 6.58 -9.64
N ALA A 239 39.29 6.31 -8.48
CA ALA A 239 38.84 7.35 -7.56
C ALA A 239 40.03 8.13 -6.99
N GLU A 240 41.11 7.46 -6.58
CA GLU A 240 42.35 8.09 -6.12
C GLU A 240 42.99 8.95 -7.23
N ARG A 241 43.10 8.42 -8.45
CA ARG A 241 43.61 9.17 -9.60
C ARG A 241 42.79 10.44 -9.85
N ARG A 242 41.45 10.32 -9.96
CA ARG A 242 40.56 11.47 -10.15
C ARG A 242 40.66 12.49 -9.01
N GLN A 243 40.87 12.02 -7.78
CA GLN A 243 41.05 12.92 -6.64
C GLN A 243 42.37 13.70 -6.74
N HIS A 244 43.45 13.08 -7.19
CA HIS A 244 44.72 13.76 -7.45
C HIS A 244 44.57 14.83 -8.54
N GLU A 245 44.01 14.45 -9.69
CA GLU A 245 43.75 15.37 -10.81
C GLU A 245 42.88 16.56 -10.37
N TYR A 246 41.85 16.31 -9.55
CA TYR A 246 41.00 17.36 -9.00
C TYR A 246 41.75 18.29 -8.05
N HIS A 247 42.65 17.77 -7.22
CA HIS A 247 43.50 18.60 -6.35
C HIS A 247 44.48 19.47 -7.15
N GLU A 248 45.10 18.92 -8.20
CA GLU A 248 45.97 19.68 -9.10
C GLU A 248 45.18 20.76 -9.86
N TRP A 249 43.98 20.42 -10.33
CA TRP A 249 43.06 21.36 -10.96
C TRP A 249 42.70 22.51 -10.01
N LEU A 250 42.33 22.22 -8.75
CA LEU A 250 42.10 23.27 -7.75
C LEU A 250 43.36 24.12 -7.53
N ALA A 251 44.52 23.50 -7.32
CA ALA A 251 45.79 24.22 -7.10
C ALA A 251 46.13 25.19 -8.24
N SER A 252 45.72 24.87 -9.48
CA SER A 252 45.90 25.77 -10.63
C SER A 252 45.17 27.12 -10.53
N PHE A 253 44.24 27.26 -9.57
CA PHE A 253 43.49 28.50 -9.29
C PHE A 253 43.95 29.22 -8.01
N GLU A 254 45.00 28.74 -7.36
CA GLU A 254 45.54 29.41 -6.17
C GLU A 254 45.96 30.84 -6.49
N GLY A 255 45.47 31.80 -5.69
CA GLY A 255 45.71 33.23 -5.88
C GLY A 255 45.00 33.89 -7.07
N LYS A 256 44.29 33.12 -7.92
CA LYS A 256 43.52 33.68 -9.04
C LYS A 256 42.19 34.26 -8.60
N THR A 257 41.80 35.34 -9.27
CA THR A 257 40.49 35.96 -9.18
C THR A 257 39.63 35.55 -10.37
N VAL A 258 38.33 35.84 -10.29
CA VAL A 258 37.40 35.62 -11.41
C VAL A 258 37.87 36.34 -12.68
N ALA A 259 38.52 37.51 -12.55
CA ALA A 259 39.05 38.26 -13.69
C ALA A 259 40.20 37.53 -14.42
N ASP A 260 40.89 36.61 -13.75
CA ASP A 260 42.03 35.86 -14.31
C ASP A 260 41.60 34.58 -15.05
N VAL A 261 40.30 34.23 -15.01
CA VAL A 261 39.75 33.01 -15.61
C VAL A 261 38.67 33.39 -16.64
N PRO A 262 38.95 33.31 -17.95
CA PRO A 262 38.06 33.81 -19.00
C PRO A 262 36.62 33.27 -18.91
N GLU A 263 36.44 31.99 -18.65
CA GLU A 263 35.13 31.34 -18.58
C GLU A 263 34.29 31.86 -17.40
N LEU A 264 34.95 32.19 -16.28
CA LEU A 264 34.29 32.78 -15.12
C LEU A 264 33.97 34.25 -15.35
N LEU A 265 34.89 34.99 -15.98
CA LEU A 265 34.70 36.39 -16.32
C LEU A 265 33.55 36.60 -17.31
N GLU A 266 33.47 35.77 -18.34
CA GLU A 266 32.38 35.81 -19.33
C GLU A 266 31.01 35.54 -18.68
N ALA A 267 30.96 34.62 -17.72
CA ALA A 267 29.73 34.30 -16.99
C ALA A 267 29.46 35.22 -15.79
N TRP A 268 30.31 36.22 -15.49
CA TRP A 268 30.21 37.02 -14.28
C TRP A 268 28.98 37.94 -14.28
N ASP A 269 28.21 37.93 -13.20
CA ASP A 269 26.94 38.68 -13.08
C ASP A 269 26.63 39.06 -11.62
N ASP A 270 27.69 39.21 -10.82
CA ASP A 270 27.64 39.67 -9.44
C ASP A 270 27.99 41.15 -9.36
N GLU A 271 27.46 41.84 -8.33
CA GLU A 271 27.73 43.26 -8.10
C GLU A 271 29.19 43.51 -7.70
N MET A 272 29.84 42.51 -7.10
CA MET A 272 31.26 42.57 -6.77
C MET A 272 32.12 42.64 -8.05
N HIS A 273 33.16 43.48 -8.06
CA HIS A 273 34.07 43.50 -9.19
C HIS A 273 34.88 42.18 -9.26
N PRO A 274 35.00 41.51 -10.42
CA PRO A 274 35.60 40.18 -10.55
C PRO A 274 37.09 40.09 -10.16
N ARG A 275 37.76 41.24 -9.97
CA ARG A 275 39.17 41.31 -9.52
C ARG A 275 39.34 41.12 -8.02
N PHE A 276 38.23 41.16 -7.27
CA PHE A 276 38.20 40.98 -5.83
C PHE A 276 37.55 39.65 -5.41
N ALA A 277 36.98 38.92 -6.37
CA ALA A 277 36.39 37.62 -6.14
C ALA A 277 37.43 36.52 -6.40
N LEU A 278 37.94 35.89 -5.34
CA LEU A 278 38.86 34.77 -5.48
C LEU A 278 38.15 33.54 -6.06
N VAL A 279 38.82 32.82 -6.96
CA VAL A 279 38.32 31.54 -7.49
C VAL A 279 38.29 30.49 -6.39
N LEU A 280 39.34 30.47 -5.56
CA LEU A 280 39.45 29.66 -4.35
C LEU A 280 39.27 30.49 -3.08
N ASP A 281 38.05 30.91 -2.80
CA ASP A 281 37.68 31.47 -1.49
C ASP A 281 37.10 30.38 -0.59
N GLY A 282 37.90 29.78 0.29
CA GLY A 282 37.45 28.65 1.10
C GLY A 282 38.52 28.00 1.97
N THR A 283 38.16 26.85 2.56
CA THR A 283 39.09 26.01 3.34
C THR A 283 39.02 24.56 2.92
N PHE A 284 40.15 23.87 2.92
CA PHE A 284 40.18 22.42 2.79
C PHE A 284 39.87 21.76 4.13
N THR A 285 38.88 20.86 4.15
CA THR A 285 38.53 20.09 5.35
C THR A 285 38.80 18.61 5.13
N THR A 286 39.52 17.99 6.06
CA THR A 286 39.83 16.55 6.05
C THR A 286 38.84 15.72 6.89
N ASN A 287 38.06 16.36 7.77
CA ASN A 287 37.37 15.69 8.90
C ASN A 287 35.83 15.80 8.89
N GLY A 288 35.18 15.92 7.73
CA GLY A 288 33.73 16.09 7.68
C GLY A 288 32.93 14.81 7.42
N TRP A 289 31.73 14.70 8.00
CA TRP A 289 30.79 13.58 7.84
C TRP A 289 29.82 13.79 6.66
N GLY A 290 29.91 12.94 5.62
CA GLY A 290 29.10 13.05 4.39
C GLY A 290 29.91 13.01 3.08
N PRO A 291 29.23 12.93 1.91
CA PRO A 291 29.90 12.88 0.60
C PRO A 291 30.45 14.24 0.12
N TYR A 292 30.13 15.33 0.81
CA TYR A 292 30.56 16.71 0.47
C TYR A 292 31.50 17.32 1.51
N SER A 293 31.95 16.52 2.48
CA SER A 293 32.55 17.02 3.72
C SER A 293 34.04 16.66 3.85
N ARG A 294 34.61 16.04 2.80
CA ARG A 294 36.07 16.00 2.57
C ARG A 294 36.36 16.71 1.25
N GLY A 295 37.21 17.74 1.29
CA GLY A 295 37.54 18.58 0.13
C GLY A 295 37.46 20.08 0.41
N PHE A 296 37.55 20.89 -0.66
CA PHE A 296 37.48 22.35 -0.59
C PHE A 296 36.06 22.84 -0.26
N GLN A 297 35.91 23.59 0.83
CA GLN A 297 34.67 24.21 1.27
C GLN A 297 34.70 25.70 0.89
N PRO A 298 33.93 26.13 -0.13
CA PRO A 298 33.88 27.54 -0.50
C PRO A 298 33.19 28.37 0.61
N ARG A 299 33.80 29.50 0.97
CA ARG A 299 33.26 30.48 1.91
C ARG A 299 32.32 31.47 1.23
N ALA A 300 32.58 31.81 -0.03
CA ALA A 300 31.77 32.75 -0.80
C ALA A 300 31.09 32.08 -1.99
N ILE A 301 29.88 32.54 -2.28
CA ILE A 301 29.11 32.21 -3.48
C ILE A 301 28.75 33.50 -4.21
N TYR A 302 28.94 33.48 -5.53
CA TYR A 302 28.74 34.65 -6.40
C TYR A 302 27.66 34.35 -7.43
N ARG A 303 27.10 35.41 -8.00
CA ARG A 303 26.10 35.32 -9.07
C ARG A 303 26.79 35.22 -10.43
N PHE A 304 26.44 34.17 -11.17
CA PHE A 304 26.86 33.96 -12.55
C PHE A 304 25.64 33.97 -13.47
N LYS A 305 25.83 34.29 -14.75
CA LYS A 305 24.85 34.13 -15.81
C LYS A 305 25.30 33.03 -16.77
N CYS A 306 24.50 31.99 -16.93
CA CYS A 306 24.79 30.93 -17.89
C CYS A 306 24.26 31.24 -19.30
N PRO A 307 24.70 30.52 -20.35
CA PRO A 307 24.24 30.75 -21.73
C PRO A 307 22.72 30.63 -21.94
N ASN A 308 22.05 29.82 -21.11
CA ASN A 308 20.58 29.67 -21.13
C ASN A 308 19.85 30.77 -20.34
N GLY A 309 20.56 31.82 -19.89
CA GLY A 309 19.99 32.97 -19.19
C GLY A 309 19.66 32.74 -17.71
N HIS A 310 20.06 31.63 -17.11
CA HIS A 310 19.88 31.41 -15.67
C HIS A 310 20.95 32.12 -14.85
N HIS A 311 20.59 32.53 -13.63
CA HIS A 311 21.43 33.33 -12.75
C HIS A 311 21.79 32.64 -11.42
N PRO A 312 22.52 31.50 -11.42
CA PRO A 312 22.82 30.79 -10.18
C PRO A 312 23.74 31.57 -9.24
N ARG A 313 23.51 31.42 -7.93
CA ARG A 313 24.48 31.79 -6.89
C ARG A 313 25.27 30.54 -6.47
N ILE A 314 26.55 30.47 -6.83
CA ILE A 314 27.40 29.30 -6.62
C ILE A 314 28.88 29.72 -6.50
N SER A 315 29.75 28.84 -6.01
CA SER A 315 31.20 29.14 -6.02
C SER A 315 31.77 29.11 -7.44
N PRO A 316 32.85 29.85 -7.72
CA PRO A 316 33.48 29.85 -9.04
C PRO A 316 33.92 28.44 -9.49
N THR A 317 34.55 27.67 -8.60
CA THR A 317 34.98 26.29 -8.90
C THR A 317 33.81 25.36 -9.23
N SER A 318 32.70 25.43 -8.49
CA SER A 318 31.52 24.61 -8.77
C SER A 318 30.84 25.00 -10.08
N PHE A 319 30.89 26.29 -10.46
CA PHE A 319 30.41 26.75 -11.77
C PHE A 319 31.26 26.20 -12.91
N LEU A 320 32.59 26.21 -12.78
CA LEU A 320 33.49 25.62 -13.78
C LEU A 320 33.35 24.10 -13.89
N GLU A 321 33.33 23.38 -12.76
CA GLU A 321 33.30 21.92 -12.73
C GLU A 321 31.96 21.36 -13.21
N ARG A 322 30.83 21.97 -12.79
CA ARG A 322 29.48 21.38 -12.94
C ARG A 322 28.52 22.26 -13.74
N GLY A 323 28.91 23.48 -14.10
CA GLY A 323 28.06 24.43 -14.80
C GLY A 323 26.81 24.84 -14.01
N CYS A 324 25.83 25.38 -14.73
CA CYS A 324 24.61 25.89 -14.14
C CYS A 324 23.73 24.78 -13.52
N PRO A 325 23.37 24.86 -12.22
CA PRO A 325 22.52 23.87 -11.57
C PRO A 325 21.10 23.79 -12.15
N ALA A 326 20.54 24.90 -12.65
CA ALA A 326 19.23 24.91 -13.29
C ALA A 326 19.26 24.12 -14.61
N CYS A 327 20.28 24.33 -15.45
CA CYS A 327 20.46 23.57 -16.69
C CYS A 327 20.63 22.07 -16.41
N ARG A 328 21.45 21.70 -15.42
CA ARG A 328 21.59 20.29 -15.00
C ARG A 328 20.28 19.72 -14.49
N GLY A 329 19.53 20.47 -13.69
CA GLY A 329 18.21 20.07 -13.19
C GLY A 329 17.21 19.83 -14.32
N ASN A 330 17.21 20.70 -15.34
CA ASN A 330 16.37 20.53 -16.53
C ASN A 330 16.80 19.29 -17.33
N ALA A 331 18.09 19.11 -17.61
CA ALA A 331 18.59 17.94 -18.33
C ALA A 331 18.29 16.60 -17.61
N THR A 332 18.30 16.60 -16.27
CA THR A 332 17.87 15.44 -15.47
C THR A 332 16.36 15.23 -15.58
N ARG A 333 15.57 16.30 -15.52
CA ARG A 333 14.11 16.23 -15.71
C ARG A 333 13.75 15.71 -17.09
N ASP A 334 14.46 16.13 -18.13
CA ASP A 334 14.22 15.69 -19.51
C ASP A 334 14.60 14.23 -19.70
N ARG A 335 15.73 13.78 -19.14
CA ARG A 335 16.11 12.35 -19.11
C ARG A 335 15.10 11.48 -18.37
N ASN A 336 14.52 12.01 -17.29
CA ASN A 336 13.53 11.31 -16.48
C ASN A 336 12.09 11.52 -16.98
N ASN A 337 11.90 12.35 -18.01
CA ASN A 337 10.59 12.56 -18.62
C ASN A 337 10.39 11.43 -19.63
N THR A 338 9.96 10.27 -19.13
CA THR A 338 9.33 9.24 -19.96
C THR A 338 8.05 9.84 -20.55
N GLY A 339 8.19 10.55 -21.67
CA GLY A 339 7.07 11.05 -22.44
C GLY A 339 6.06 9.92 -22.67
N ASN A 340 4.79 10.20 -22.36
CA ASN A 340 3.59 9.36 -22.50
C ASN A 340 3.09 8.48 -21.35
N GLU A 341 3.70 8.46 -20.16
CA GLU A 341 2.97 7.91 -19.00
C GLU A 341 2.09 9.00 -18.34
N PRO A 342 0.77 8.79 -18.18
CA PRO A 342 -0.06 9.69 -17.41
C PRO A 342 0.52 9.80 -15.99
N ARG A 343 0.93 11.01 -15.60
CA ARG A 343 1.54 11.22 -14.28
C ARG A 343 0.51 11.06 -13.17
N LEU A 344 -0.74 11.44 -13.39
CA LEU A 344 -1.87 11.16 -12.51
C LEU A 344 -2.50 9.80 -12.83
N SER A 345 -3.09 9.14 -11.84
CA SER A 345 -3.86 7.92 -12.09
C SER A 345 -5.04 8.20 -13.05
N PRO A 346 -5.48 7.21 -13.86
CA PRO A 346 -6.62 7.38 -14.76
C PRO A 346 -7.89 7.86 -14.04
N GLU A 347 -8.14 7.37 -12.82
CA GLU A 347 -9.28 7.79 -12.00
C GLU A 347 -9.20 9.29 -11.65
N ILE A 348 -8.05 9.77 -11.18
CA ILE A 348 -7.88 11.19 -10.83
C ILE A 348 -7.95 12.07 -12.09
N ALA A 349 -7.30 11.64 -13.17
CA ALA A 349 -7.30 12.36 -14.44
C ALA A 349 -8.71 12.50 -15.02
N SER A 350 -9.59 11.50 -14.82
CA SER A 350 -10.99 11.54 -15.28
C SER A 350 -11.83 12.64 -14.62
N GLN A 351 -11.37 13.21 -13.51
CA GLN A 351 -12.06 14.26 -12.76
C GLN A 351 -11.49 15.65 -13.04
N TRP A 352 -10.56 15.78 -13.99
CA TRP A 352 -10.00 17.08 -14.37
C TRP A 352 -11.09 17.98 -14.96
N HIS A 353 -11.19 19.22 -14.47
CA HIS A 353 -12.19 20.14 -14.99
C HIS A 353 -11.90 20.48 -16.47
N PRO A 354 -12.91 20.44 -17.37
CA PRO A 354 -12.69 20.59 -18.81
C PRO A 354 -12.10 21.95 -19.25
N ASP A 355 -12.46 23.05 -18.59
CA ASP A 355 -12.16 24.43 -19.03
C ASP A 355 -11.54 25.34 -17.94
N ARG A 356 -11.73 25.05 -16.65
CA ARG A 356 -11.28 25.93 -15.54
C ARG A 356 -9.78 25.86 -15.19
N ASN A 357 -9.02 24.98 -15.84
CA ASN A 357 -7.58 24.84 -15.62
C ASN A 357 -6.72 25.56 -16.68
N GLY A 358 -7.35 26.25 -17.63
CA GLY A 358 -6.66 26.97 -18.71
C GLY A 358 -5.77 26.04 -19.53
N ALA A 359 -4.52 26.47 -19.81
CA ALA A 359 -3.56 25.69 -20.56
C ALA A 359 -2.95 24.50 -19.79
N TRP A 360 -3.21 24.38 -18.48
CA TRP A 360 -2.66 23.30 -17.66
C TRP A 360 -3.52 22.05 -17.80
N THR A 361 -2.96 21.00 -18.41
CA THR A 361 -3.68 19.76 -18.68
C THR A 361 -3.39 18.68 -17.64
N ALA A 362 -4.31 17.72 -17.50
CA ALA A 362 -4.13 16.56 -16.60
C ALA A 362 -2.83 15.78 -16.89
N ALA A 363 -2.43 15.68 -18.17
CA ALA A 363 -1.20 14.99 -18.57
C ALA A 363 0.09 15.70 -18.09
N GLN A 364 0.03 17.02 -17.90
CA GLN A 364 1.16 17.82 -17.41
C GLN A 364 1.23 17.86 -15.88
N ALA A 365 0.13 17.54 -15.18
CA ALA A 365 0.03 17.62 -13.74
C ALA A 365 0.82 16.47 -13.07
N SER A 366 1.80 16.82 -12.24
CA SER A 366 2.48 15.84 -11.37
C SER A 366 1.61 15.51 -10.15
N PRO A 367 1.54 14.25 -9.69
CA PRO A 367 0.96 13.89 -8.40
C PRO A 367 1.53 14.67 -7.23
N ASP A 368 2.77 15.17 -7.33
CA ASP A 368 3.41 15.94 -6.26
C ASP A 368 3.18 17.46 -6.36
N SER A 369 2.40 17.90 -7.36
CA SER A 369 2.10 19.31 -7.56
C SER A 369 1.33 19.89 -6.38
N ARG A 370 1.81 21.05 -5.89
CA ARG A 370 1.12 21.89 -4.89
C ARG A 370 0.28 23.00 -5.53
N ARG A 371 0.19 23.05 -6.86
CA ARG A 371 -0.66 23.99 -7.58
C ARG A 371 -2.12 23.54 -7.47
N LEU A 372 -3.01 24.46 -7.08
CA LEU A 372 -4.46 24.21 -7.07
C LEU A 372 -4.97 23.97 -8.49
N ALA A 373 -5.74 22.90 -8.65
CA ALA A 373 -6.48 22.57 -9.87
C ALA A 373 -7.98 22.56 -9.56
N TRP A 374 -8.78 22.88 -10.56
CA TRP A 374 -10.22 22.64 -10.56
C TRP A 374 -10.50 21.20 -10.97
N TRP A 375 -11.42 20.58 -10.24
CA TRP A 375 -11.89 19.22 -10.46
C TRP A 375 -13.41 19.24 -10.63
N ARG A 376 -13.92 18.26 -11.36
CA ARG A 376 -15.35 18.01 -11.50
C ARG A 376 -15.61 16.53 -11.42
N ASP A 377 -16.55 16.13 -10.58
CA ASP A 377 -16.99 14.74 -10.56
C ASP A 377 -17.85 14.47 -11.80
N PRO A 378 -17.51 13.48 -12.64
CA PRO A 378 -18.26 13.24 -13.88
C PRO A 378 -19.64 12.63 -13.64
N VAL A 379 -19.94 12.12 -12.44
CA VAL A 379 -21.21 11.47 -12.11
C VAL A 379 -22.18 12.47 -11.51
N CYS A 380 -21.81 13.15 -10.42
CA CYS A 380 -22.69 14.09 -9.74
C CYS A 380 -22.54 15.55 -10.21
N GLY A 381 -21.48 15.88 -10.94
CA GLY A 381 -21.21 17.23 -11.43
C GLY A 381 -20.65 18.21 -10.39
N HIS A 382 -20.43 17.80 -9.14
CA HIS A 382 -19.82 18.64 -8.12
C HIS A 382 -18.43 19.14 -8.57
N GLU A 383 -18.15 20.43 -8.35
CA GLU A 383 -16.89 21.09 -8.71
C GLU A 383 -16.17 21.58 -7.48
N TRP A 384 -14.86 21.31 -7.37
CA TRP A 384 -14.06 21.75 -6.24
C TRP A 384 -12.61 22.08 -6.63
N GLN A 385 -11.91 22.83 -5.78
CA GLN A 385 -10.49 23.08 -5.93
C GLN A 385 -9.68 22.25 -4.95
N GLN A 386 -8.61 21.63 -5.44
CA GLN A 386 -7.66 20.91 -4.59
C GLN A 386 -6.33 20.71 -5.33
N THR A 387 -5.23 20.51 -4.61
CA THR A 387 -3.96 20.17 -5.26
C THR A 387 -3.92 18.70 -5.70
N PRO A 388 -3.23 18.35 -6.81
CA PRO A 388 -3.00 16.96 -7.18
C PRO A 388 -2.36 16.14 -6.05
N ARG A 389 -1.45 16.74 -5.28
CA ARG A 389 -0.78 16.11 -4.13
C ARG A 389 -1.74 15.72 -3.01
N GLU A 390 -2.69 16.56 -2.68
CA GLU A 390 -3.68 16.23 -1.64
C GLU A 390 -4.65 15.16 -2.08
N ARG A 391 -5.00 15.15 -3.37
CA ARG A 391 -5.87 14.13 -3.97
C ARG A 391 -5.19 12.79 -4.04
N ASP A 392 -3.93 12.75 -4.46
CA ASP A 392 -3.20 11.49 -4.59
C ASP A 392 -2.69 10.97 -3.24
N LYS A 393 -2.07 11.80 -2.39
CA LYS A 393 -1.37 11.29 -1.19
C LYS A 393 -2.19 11.29 0.09
N TYR A 394 -3.15 12.19 0.25
CA TYR A 394 -3.74 12.47 1.56
C TYR A 394 -5.24 12.15 1.63
N THR A 395 -6.07 12.99 1.03
CA THR A 395 -7.53 12.91 1.17
C THR A 395 -8.13 11.75 0.38
N ARG A 396 -7.60 11.49 -0.83
CA ARG A 396 -8.04 10.42 -1.74
C ARG A 396 -9.56 10.30 -1.90
N ARG A 397 -10.28 11.43 -1.82
CA ARG A 397 -11.70 11.49 -2.14
C ARG A 397 -11.90 11.61 -3.64
N ARG A 398 -12.79 10.80 -4.17
CA ARG A 398 -13.26 10.92 -5.55
C ARG A 398 -14.14 12.17 -5.62
N CYS A 399 -15.20 12.26 -4.81
CA CYS A 399 -16.02 13.46 -4.68
C CYS A 399 -16.26 13.81 -3.20
N PRO A 400 -15.90 15.02 -2.73
CA PRO A 400 -16.14 15.43 -1.34
C PRO A 400 -17.61 15.42 -0.94
N ASP A 401 -18.50 15.94 -1.80
CA ASP A 401 -19.94 16.05 -1.53
C ASP A 401 -20.65 14.71 -1.49
N CYS A 402 -20.32 13.80 -2.40
CA CYS A 402 -20.90 12.45 -2.43
C CYS A 402 -20.22 11.50 -1.43
N ASP A 403 -19.22 11.97 -0.69
CA ASP A 403 -18.39 11.17 0.22
C ASP A 403 -17.73 9.94 -0.44
N THR A 404 -17.54 9.97 -1.77
CA THR A 404 -16.95 8.85 -2.53
C THR A 404 -15.42 8.89 -2.51
N ILE A 405 -14.79 7.73 -2.63
CA ILE A 405 -13.34 7.56 -2.49
C ILE A 405 -12.67 7.11 -3.80
N LEU A 406 -11.40 7.48 -3.97
CA LEU A 406 -10.53 6.93 -5.02
C LEU A 406 -10.09 5.51 -4.66
N ASP A 407 -9.82 4.70 -5.69
CA ASP A 407 -9.64 3.24 -5.61
C ASP A 407 -10.80 2.55 -4.87
N SER A 408 -12.02 2.96 -5.17
CA SER A 408 -13.23 2.34 -4.64
C SER A 408 -13.45 0.93 -5.20
N LEU A 409 -14.33 0.15 -4.58
CA LEU A 409 -14.77 -1.14 -5.11
C LEU A 409 -15.38 -0.95 -6.51
N ALA A 410 -16.26 0.03 -6.69
CA ALA A 410 -16.90 0.31 -7.97
C ALA A 410 -15.92 0.67 -9.08
N TRP A 411 -14.80 1.31 -8.75
CA TRP A 411 -13.77 1.65 -9.73
C TRP A 411 -12.97 0.43 -10.21
N HIS A 412 -12.57 -0.45 -9.28
CA HIS A 412 -11.68 -1.59 -9.60
C HIS A 412 -12.44 -2.87 -10.00
N TYR A 413 -13.67 -3.05 -9.51
CA TYR A 413 -14.47 -4.26 -9.68
C TYR A 413 -15.95 -3.89 -9.98
N PRO A 414 -16.23 -3.22 -11.11
CA PRO A 414 -17.59 -2.82 -11.47
C PRO A 414 -18.57 -4.00 -11.55
N GLU A 415 -18.09 -5.19 -11.91
CA GLU A 415 -18.86 -6.43 -11.93
C GLU A 415 -19.31 -6.88 -10.53
N ILE A 416 -18.45 -6.72 -9.52
CA ILE A 416 -18.81 -7.01 -8.12
C ILE A 416 -19.76 -5.92 -7.62
N ALA A 417 -19.49 -4.65 -7.94
CA ALA A 417 -20.33 -3.52 -7.54
C ALA A 417 -21.75 -3.59 -8.14
N ALA A 418 -21.96 -4.29 -9.25
CA ALA A 418 -23.29 -4.50 -9.82
C ALA A 418 -24.20 -5.35 -8.92
N GLY A 419 -23.63 -6.26 -8.13
CA GLY A 419 -24.36 -7.06 -7.14
C GLY A 419 -24.65 -6.32 -5.83
N TRP A 420 -24.42 -5.01 -5.76
CA TRP A 420 -24.62 -4.22 -4.55
C TRP A 420 -26.12 -3.93 -4.32
N ALA A 421 -26.66 -4.37 -3.18
CA ALA A 421 -28.08 -4.17 -2.89
C ALA A 421 -28.40 -2.68 -2.66
N PRO A 422 -29.53 -2.15 -3.19
CA PRO A 422 -29.87 -0.73 -3.10
C PRO A 422 -30.26 -0.26 -1.69
N GLU A 423 -30.57 -1.17 -0.77
CA GLU A 423 -30.94 -0.86 0.62
C GLU A 423 -29.73 -0.56 1.51
N ASN A 424 -28.52 -0.80 1.01
CA ASN A 424 -27.30 -0.52 1.77
C ASN A 424 -27.17 0.99 2.07
N PRO A 425 -26.78 1.38 3.29
CA PRO A 425 -26.65 2.79 3.67
C PRO A 425 -25.42 3.48 3.05
N ILE A 426 -24.55 2.71 2.39
CA ILE A 426 -23.34 3.16 1.71
C ILE A 426 -23.26 2.52 0.33
N THR A 427 -22.60 3.22 -0.60
CA THR A 427 -22.45 2.81 -2.00
C THR A 427 -21.10 2.11 -2.25
N PRO A 428 -20.96 1.34 -3.34
CA PRO A 428 -19.68 0.72 -3.70
C PRO A 428 -18.59 1.75 -4.08
N TRP A 429 -18.96 3.03 -4.26
CA TRP A 429 -18.04 4.15 -4.45
C TRP A 429 -17.46 4.70 -3.15
N GLN A 430 -17.98 4.29 -1.98
CA GLN A 430 -17.55 4.75 -0.65
C GLN A 430 -16.63 3.76 0.08
N VAL A 431 -16.47 2.54 -0.44
CA VAL A 431 -15.68 1.46 0.18
C VAL A 431 -14.52 1.01 -0.70
N ARG A 432 -13.49 0.41 -0.08
CA ARG A 432 -12.36 -0.18 -0.81
C ARG A 432 -12.61 -1.66 -1.13
N PRO A 433 -11.95 -2.22 -2.16
CA PRO A 433 -11.97 -3.67 -2.40
C PRO A 433 -11.48 -4.50 -1.20
N THR A 434 -10.58 -3.95 -0.39
CA THR A 434 -10.00 -4.62 0.80
C THR A 434 -10.78 -4.33 2.09
N ASP A 435 -11.98 -3.77 2.00
CA ASP A 435 -12.77 -3.44 3.19
C ASP A 435 -13.26 -4.72 3.88
N THR A 436 -12.82 -4.90 5.13
CA THR A 436 -13.20 -6.02 6.01
C THR A 436 -14.13 -5.59 7.15
N GLU A 437 -14.42 -4.29 7.26
CA GLU A 437 -15.19 -3.71 8.38
C GLU A 437 -16.67 -3.55 8.00
N HIS A 438 -16.96 -3.11 6.77
CA HIS A 438 -18.33 -2.94 6.30
C HIS A 438 -18.92 -4.26 5.80
N VAL A 439 -19.90 -4.79 6.55
CA VAL A 439 -20.74 -5.92 6.11
C VAL A 439 -21.96 -5.33 5.41
N VAL A 440 -22.17 -5.70 4.14
CA VAL A 440 -23.23 -5.16 3.27
C VAL A 440 -24.08 -6.28 2.69
N HIS A 441 -25.26 -5.92 2.19
CA HIS A 441 -26.17 -6.82 1.49
C HIS A 441 -25.80 -6.91 0.00
N TRP A 442 -25.82 -8.12 -0.54
CA TRP A 442 -25.51 -8.43 -1.93
C TRP A 442 -26.71 -9.09 -2.60
N ILE A 443 -26.87 -8.81 -3.89
CA ILE A 443 -27.81 -9.45 -4.80
C ILE A 443 -26.99 -10.23 -5.82
N CYS A 444 -27.37 -11.46 -6.12
CA CYS A 444 -26.62 -12.26 -7.09
C CYS A 444 -26.80 -11.70 -8.50
N ASP A 445 -25.71 -11.62 -9.24
CA ASP A 445 -25.68 -11.28 -10.66
C ASP A 445 -26.37 -12.31 -11.55
N THR A 446 -26.47 -13.56 -11.09
CA THR A 446 -27.01 -14.70 -11.83
C THR A 446 -28.49 -14.92 -11.54
N ASP A 447 -28.92 -14.75 -10.29
CA ASP A 447 -30.32 -14.84 -9.88
C ASP A 447 -30.64 -13.76 -8.84
N ALA A 448 -31.42 -12.75 -9.25
CA ALA A 448 -31.77 -11.63 -8.39
C ALA A 448 -32.59 -12.01 -7.15
N ALA A 449 -33.13 -13.24 -7.06
CA ALA A 449 -33.77 -13.75 -5.85
C ALA A 449 -32.75 -14.04 -4.73
N HIS A 450 -31.52 -14.40 -5.07
CA HIS A 450 -30.49 -14.73 -4.09
C HIS A 450 -29.93 -13.47 -3.45
N HIS A 451 -29.93 -13.46 -2.11
CA HIS A 451 -29.42 -12.36 -1.32
C HIS A 451 -28.59 -12.87 -0.14
N TRP A 452 -27.48 -12.19 0.16
CA TRP A 452 -26.64 -12.55 1.29
C TRP A 452 -25.90 -11.34 1.86
N THR A 453 -25.29 -11.52 3.03
CA THR A 453 -24.43 -10.51 3.64
C THR A 453 -22.97 -10.91 3.58
N GLY A 454 -22.09 -9.93 3.37
CA GLY A 454 -20.65 -10.16 3.28
C GLY A 454 -19.87 -8.86 3.19
N THR A 455 -18.56 -8.94 3.43
CA THR A 455 -17.68 -7.77 3.28
C THR A 455 -17.17 -7.65 1.83
N PRO A 456 -16.89 -6.44 1.32
CA PRO A 456 -16.26 -6.27 0.01
C PRO A 456 -15.00 -7.11 -0.18
N ALA A 457 -14.13 -7.17 0.84
CA ALA A 457 -12.93 -8.00 0.81
C ALA A 457 -13.22 -9.48 0.63
N SER A 458 -14.29 -10.00 1.24
CA SER A 458 -14.64 -11.41 1.08
C SER A 458 -15.01 -11.73 -0.37
N LEU A 459 -15.81 -10.89 -1.03
CA LEU A 459 -16.25 -11.11 -2.41
C LEU A 459 -15.11 -10.98 -3.42
N VAL A 460 -14.27 -9.95 -3.27
CA VAL A 460 -13.06 -9.76 -4.09
C VAL A 460 -12.11 -10.97 -3.96
N ASN A 461 -12.02 -11.56 -2.77
CA ASN A 461 -11.25 -12.79 -2.54
C ASN A 461 -11.98 -14.07 -2.98
N GLY A 462 -13.05 -13.94 -3.76
CA GLY A 462 -13.79 -15.05 -4.34
C GLY A 462 -14.91 -15.58 -3.47
N THR A 463 -15.43 -14.80 -2.51
CA THR A 463 -16.60 -15.15 -1.68
C THR A 463 -17.94 -14.70 -2.31
N GLY A 464 -18.25 -15.11 -3.54
CA GLY A 464 -19.55 -14.87 -4.21
C GLY A 464 -20.77 -15.58 -3.59
N CYS A 465 -21.94 -15.44 -4.24
CA CYS A 465 -23.26 -15.87 -3.77
C CYS A 465 -23.27 -17.26 -3.11
N PRO A 466 -23.65 -17.42 -1.83
CA PRO A 466 -23.72 -18.71 -1.13
C PRO A 466 -24.67 -19.73 -1.77
N GLU A 467 -25.73 -19.25 -2.43
CA GLU A 467 -26.74 -20.10 -3.05
C GLU A 467 -26.26 -20.61 -4.42
N CYS A 468 -25.54 -19.78 -5.19
CA CYS A 468 -24.83 -20.22 -6.39
C CYS A 468 -23.52 -20.96 -6.08
N ARG A 469 -22.91 -20.68 -4.93
CA ARG A 469 -21.68 -21.29 -4.42
C ARG A 469 -22.02 -22.58 -3.70
N THR A 470 -22.08 -23.67 -4.45
CA THR A 470 -21.96 -25.00 -3.85
C THR A 470 -20.49 -25.23 -3.48
N SER A 471 -20.16 -25.03 -2.21
CA SER A 471 -18.84 -25.22 -1.56
C SER A 471 -17.89 -26.21 -2.26
N GLY A 472 -16.68 -25.76 -2.62
CA GLY A 472 -15.51 -26.62 -2.88
C GLY A 472 -15.07 -26.86 -4.32
N LYS A 473 -15.74 -26.30 -5.34
CA LYS A 473 -15.47 -26.66 -6.74
C LYS A 473 -14.45 -25.73 -7.40
N SER A 474 -13.42 -26.31 -8.02
CA SER A 474 -12.41 -25.52 -8.75
C SER A 474 -13.02 -24.92 -10.02
N ARG A 475 -12.49 -23.79 -10.52
CA ARG A 475 -12.92 -23.21 -11.81
C ARG A 475 -12.88 -24.24 -12.95
N VAL A 476 -11.93 -25.18 -12.88
CA VAL A 476 -11.79 -26.28 -13.82
C VAL A 476 -12.98 -27.24 -13.77
N GLU A 477 -13.50 -27.58 -12.59
CA GLU A 477 -14.68 -28.45 -12.44
C GLU A 477 -15.95 -27.80 -13.02
N LEU A 478 -16.10 -26.48 -12.86
CA LEU A 478 -17.22 -25.73 -13.43
C LEU A 478 -17.16 -25.67 -14.97
N ASP A 479 -15.96 -25.50 -15.54
CA ASP A 479 -15.80 -25.49 -16.99
C ASP A 479 -16.12 -26.88 -17.60
N HIS A 480 -15.74 -27.96 -16.92
CA HIS A 480 -16.09 -29.33 -17.31
C HIS A 480 -17.59 -29.63 -17.13
N LEU A 481 -18.22 -29.12 -16.08
CA LEU A 481 -19.68 -29.22 -15.89
C LEU A 481 -20.45 -28.51 -17.00
N ASN A 482 -20.04 -27.29 -17.36
CA ASN A 482 -20.68 -26.54 -18.44
C ASN A 482 -20.54 -27.28 -19.78
N ALA A 483 -19.33 -27.76 -20.10
CA ALA A 483 -19.11 -28.59 -21.28
C ALA A 483 -19.95 -29.89 -21.27
N ALA A 484 -20.15 -30.51 -20.11
CA ALA A 484 -21.00 -31.69 -19.96
C ALA A 484 -22.48 -31.35 -20.16
N ARG A 485 -22.96 -30.22 -19.64
CA ARG A 485 -24.35 -29.75 -19.86
C ARG A 485 -24.63 -29.48 -21.33
N ASP A 486 -23.72 -28.78 -22.00
CA ASP A 486 -23.86 -28.47 -23.43
C ASP A 486 -23.89 -29.74 -24.29
N LEU A 487 -23.14 -30.78 -23.90
CA LEU A 487 -22.99 -31.99 -24.70
C LEU A 487 -24.04 -33.07 -24.41
N PHE A 488 -24.43 -33.25 -23.14
CA PHE A 488 -25.30 -34.33 -22.67
C PHE A 488 -26.69 -33.85 -22.22
N GLY A 489 -26.89 -32.54 -22.06
CA GLY A 489 -28.14 -31.94 -21.59
C GLY A 489 -28.36 -32.10 -20.08
N SER A 490 -28.32 -33.34 -19.58
CA SER A 490 -28.56 -33.65 -18.16
C SER A 490 -27.25 -33.95 -17.42
N ALA A 491 -26.61 -32.90 -16.92
CA ALA A 491 -25.42 -33.00 -16.07
C ALA A 491 -25.55 -32.11 -14.83
N ALA A 492 -25.30 -32.70 -13.67
CA ALA A 492 -25.33 -32.04 -12.36
C ALA A 492 -24.03 -32.32 -11.61
N SER A 493 -23.59 -31.38 -10.79
CA SER A 493 -22.29 -31.49 -10.11
C SER A 493 -22.45 -31.59 -8.60
N GLY A 494 -21.56 -32.35 -7.95
CA GLY A 494 -21.56 -32.56 -6.50
C GLY A 494 -22.74 -33.38 -5.99
N ILE A 495 -23.31 -34.26 -6.82
CA ILE A 495 -24.44 -35.11 -6.44
C ILE A 495 -23.96 -36.19 -5.47
N ARG A 496 -24.63 -36.30 -4.32
CA ARG A 496 -24.38 -37.38 -3.37
C ARG A 496 -25.16 -38.62 -3.81
N VAL A 497 -24.44 -39.66 -4.19
CA VAL A 497 -24.99 -40.99 -4.49
C VAL A 497 -24.97 -41.80 -3.20
N HIS A 498 -26.08 -42.45 -2.89
CA HIS A 498 -26.22 -43.42 -1.80
C HIS A 498 -26.47 -44.79 -2.41
N SER A 499 -25.82 -45.83 -1.89
CA SER A 499 -26.07 -47.22 -2.30
C SER A 499 -25.67 -48.17 -1.19
N ASP A 500 -26.48 -49.22 -1.01
CA ASP A 500 -26.17 -50.35 -0.12
C ASP A 500 -25.08 -51.27 -0.71
N ALA A 501 -24.76 -51.10 -2.01
CA ALA A 501 -23.67 -51.83 -2.68
C ALA A 501 -22.27 -51.25 -2.37
N PHE A 502 -22.19 -50.06 -1.79
CA PHE A 502 -20.91 -49.43 -1.46
C PHE A 502 -20.25 -50.11 -0.26
N VAL A 503 -18.98 -50.51 -0.43
CA VAL A 503 -18.23 -51.25 0.60
C VAL A 503 -17.54 -50.29 1.57
N ARG A 504 -17.05 -49.15 1.07
CA ARG A 504 -16.20 -48.25 1.87
C ARG A 504 -16.98 -47.19 2.63
N ARG A 505 -18.01 -46.60 2.02
CA ARG A 505 -18.82 -45.51 2.59
C ARG A 505 -20.28 -45.66 2.18
N ALA A 506 -21.21 -45.29 3.06
CA ALA A 506 -22.65 -45.30 2.75
C ALA A 506 -23.08 -44.29 1.65
N SER A 507 -22.17 -43.41 1.22
CA SER A 507 -22.43 -42.45 0.15
C SER A 507 -21.14 -41.85 -0.43
N TRP A 508 -21.17 -41.52 -1.71
CA TRP A 508 -20.11 -40.79 -2.39
C TRP A 508 -20.66 -39.51 -3.03
N THR A 509 -19.96 -38.40 -2.89
CA THR A 509 -20.21 -37.20 -3.70
C THR A 509 -19.51 -37.35 -5.03
N VAL A 510 -20.22 -37.23 -6.14
CA VAL A 510 -19.68 -37.29 -7.51
C VAL A 510 -19.47 -35.87 -8.04
N ASP A 511 -18.32 -35.59 -8.65
CA ASP A 511 -17.98 -34.25 -9.13
C ASP A 511 -18.94 -33.80 -10.23
N ILE A 512 -19.17 -34.63 -11.25
CA ILE A 512 -20.20 -34.44 -12.28
C ILE A 512 -20.93 -35.76 -12.52
N LEU A 513 -22.24 -35.78 -12.28
CA LEU A 513 -23.13 -36.90 -12.60
C LEU A 513 -23.96 -36.55 -13.83
N ILE A 514 -23.85 -37.37 -14.87
CA ILE A 514 -24.59 -37.27 -16.12
C ILE A 514 -25.66 -38.36 -16.14
N THR A 515 -26.88 -38.00 -16.51
CA THR A 515 -27.98 -38.96 -16.71
C THR A 515 -28.29 -39.06 -18.20
N LEU A 516 -28.08 -40.24 -18.77
CA LEU A 516 -28.36 -40.55 -20.17
C LEU A 516 -29.78 -41.11 -20.33
N SER A 517 -30.23 -41.29 -21.57
CA SER A 517 -31.51 -41.92 -21.88
C SER A 517 -31.62 -43.33 -21.30
N GLY A 518 -32.74 -43.65 -20.65
CA GLY A 518 -32.96 -44.95 -20.02
C GLY A 518 -32.36 -45.09 -18.62
N ASP A 519 -32.23 -43.98 -17.88
CA ASP A 519 -31.73 -43.90 -16.49
C ASP A 519 -30.28 -44.38 -16.27
N ARG A 520 -29.52 -44.58 -17.36
CA ARG A 520 -28.08 -44.87 -17.29
C ARG A 520 -27.33 -43.65 -16.76
N ARG A 521 -26.48 -43.85 -15.75
CA ARG A 521 -25.74 -42.78 -15.06
C ARG A 521 -24.24 -42.89 -15.35
N VAL A 522 -23.60 -41.74 -15.55
CA VAL A 522 -22.15 -41.64 -15.72
C VAL A 522 -21.60 -40.66 -14.70
N ALA A 523 -20.63 -41.11 -13.90
CA ALA A 523 -19.87 -40.28 -12.98
C ALA A 523 -18.58 -39.82 -13.65
N VAL A 524 -18.36 -38.51 -13.69
CA VAL A 524 -17.10 -37.89 -14.11
C VAL A 524 -16.43 -37.25 -12.90
N GLU A 525 -15.18 -37.63 -12.63
CA GLU A 525 -14.39 -37.19 -11.48
C GLU A 525 -13.18 -36.38 -11.97
N TYR A 526 -12.90 -35.21 -11.37
CA TYR A 526 -11.72 -34.42 -11.68
C TYR A 526 -10.64 -34.57 -10.61
N ASP A 527 -9.53 -35.22 -10.98
CA ASP A 527 -8.44 -35.50 -10.07
C ASP A 527 -7.33 -34.46 -10.21
N GLY A 528 -7.42 -33.40 -9.42
CA GLY A 528 -6.39 -32.36 -9.38
C GLY A 528 -5.06 -32.91 -8.85
N SER A 529 -3.96 -32.65 -9.56
CA SER A 529 -2.65 -33.28 -9.28
C SER A 529 -2.13 -33.02 -7.86
N TYR A 530 -2.36 -31.81 -7.34
CA TYR A 530 -2.00 -31.43 -5.98
C TYR A 530 -2.83 -32.12 -4.89
N TRP A 531 -4.14 -32.34 -5.14
CA TRP A 531 -5.08 -32.84 -4.13
C TRP A 531 -5.23 -34.36 -4.12
N HIS A 532 -4.83 -35.03 -5.21
CA HIS A 532 -4.96 -36.48 -5.41
C HIS A 532 -3.61 -37.21 -5.51
N ALA A 533 -2.48 -36.51 -5.31
CA ALA A 533 -1.14 -37.12 -5.38
C ALA A 533 -0.96 -38.33 -4.43
N ASP A 534 -1.61 -38.31 -3.27
CA ASP A 534 -1.49 -39.31 -2.20
C ASP A 534 -2.81 -40.10 -1.97
N LYS A 535 -3.77 -40.04 -2.91
CA LYS A 535 -5.13 -40.60 -2.74
C LYS A 535 -5.48 -41.74 -3.69
N VAL A 536 -4.50 -42.38 -4.31
CA VAL A 536 -4.69 -43.47 -5.28
C VAL A 536 -5.64 -44.55 -4.74
N GLU A 537 -5.44 -45.02 -3.51
CA GLU A 537 -6.29 -46.05 -2.89
C GLU A 537 -7.76 -45.58 -2.77
N LEU A 538 -7.98 -44.36 -2.28
CA LEU A 538 -9.32 -43.79 -2.10
C LEU A 538 -10.03 -43.54 -3.44
N ASP A 539 -9.30 -43.06 -4.44
CA ASP A 539 -9.83 -42.84 -5.79
C ASP A 539 -10.23 -44.17 -6.44
N THR A 540 -9.42 -45.22 -6.25
CA THR A 540 -9.72 -46.58 -6.73
C THR A 540 -10.96 -47.15 -6.03
N GLU A 541 -11.03 -47.07 -4.70
CA GLU A 541 -12.18 -47.53 -3.90
C GLU A 541 -13.47 -46.84 -4.32
N LYS A 542 -13.46 -45.50 -4.45
CA LYS A 542 -14.63 -44.73 -4.88
C LYS A 542 -15.11 -45.15 -6.28
N SER A 543 -14.17 -45.40 -7.20
CA SER A 543 -14.48 -45.80 -8.56
C SER A 543 -15.14 -47.18 -8.58
N LEU A 544 -14.60 -48.14 -7.82
CA LEU A 544 -15.17 -49.49 -7.69
C LEU A 544 -16.56 -49.48 -7.04
N ASP A 545 -16.77 -48.67 -6.01
CA ASP A 545 -18.08 -48.50 -5.37
C ASP A 545 -19.13 -47.96 -6.37
N LEU A 546 -18.79 -46.93 -7.16
CA LEU A 546 -19.69 -46.38 -8.18
C LEU A 546 -20.01 -47.40 -9.29
N LEU A 547 -19.00 -48.16 -9.74
CA LEU A 547 -19.18 -49.22 -10.74
C LEU A 547 -20.09 -50.35 -10.24
N ALA A 548 -20.01 -50.69 -8.96
CA ALA A 548 -20.87 -51.70 -8.32
C ALA A 548 -22.35 -51.28 -8.29
N GLU A 549 -22.62 -49.98 -8.21
CA GLU A 549 -23.96 -49.38 -8.31
C GLU A 549 -24.45 -49.22 -9.77
N GLY A 550 -23.70 -49.75 -10.74
CA GLY A 550 -24.07 -49.70 -12.15
C GLY A 550 -23.78 -48.36 -12.84
N ILE A 551 -23.00 -47.48 -12.22
CA ILE A 551 -22.65 -46.15 -12.76
C ILE A 551 -21.34 -46.29 -13.56
N ASP A 552 -21.32 -45.84 -14.82
CA ASP A 552 -20.08 -45.76 -15.59
C ASP A 552 -19.18 -44.65 -15.02
N VAL A 553 -17.87 -44.87 -14.96
CA VAL A 553 -16.95 -43.94 -14.30
C VAL A 553 -15.89 -43.45 -15.29
N VAL A 554 -15.77 -42.13 -15.42
CA VAL A 554 -14.71 -41.46 -16.20
C VAL A 554 -13.89 -40.56 -15.26
N ARG A 555 -12.61 -40.85 -15.09
CA ARG A 555 -11.72 -39.98 -14.28
C ARG A 555 -10.85 -39.09 -15.16
N LEU A 556 -10.86 -37.79 -14.89
CA LEU A 556 -10.02 -36.78 -15.50
C LEU A 556 -8.77 -36.61 -14.65
N ARG A 557 -7.68 -37.30 -15.01
CA ARG A 557 -6.45 -37.36 -14.21
C ARG A 557 -5.48 -36.26 -14.62
N GLU A 558 -5.27 -35.27 -13.75
CA GLU A 558 -4.35 -34.16 -14.03
C GLU A 558 -2.89 -34.64 -13.98
N ALA A 559 -2.11 -34.38 -15.03
CA ALA A 559 -0.69 -34.70 -15.05
C ALA A 559 0.04 -34.01 -13.87
N PRO A 560 0.92 -34.70 -13.13
CA PRO A 560 1.54 -35.99 -13.47
C PRO A 560 0.93 -37.22 -12.75
N LEU A 561 -0.36 -37.23 -12.43
CA LEU A 561 -0.99 -38.37 -11.75
C LEU A 561 -0.91 -39.66 -12.59
N ALA A 562 -0.58 -40.77 -11.94
CA ALA A 562 -0.55 -42.10 -12.56
C ALA A 562 -1.97 -42.68 -12.73
N THR A 563 -2.09 -43.68 -13.61
CA THR A 563 -3.32 -44.45 -13.81
C THR A 563 -3.69 -45.28 -12.57
N LEU A 564 -4.98 -45.49 -12.33
CA LEU A 564 -5.48 -46.37 -11.25
C LEU A 564 -5.49 -47.85 -11.66
N ALA A 565 -5.30 -48.17 -12.95
CA ALA A 565 -5.23 -49.53 -13.49
C ALA A 565 -6.44 -50.43 -13.13
N ILE A 566 -7.65 -49.87 -13.14
CA ILE A 566 -8.90 -50.61 -12.92
C ILE A 566 -9.34 -51.30 -14.22
N ASP A 567 -9.54 -52.61 -14.16
CA ASP A 567 -9.98 -53.45 -15.29
C ASP A 567 -11.50 -53.70 -15.23
N ASP A 568 -12.30 -52.69 -15.62
CA ASP A 568 -13.75 -52.79 -15.81
C ASP A 568 -14.13 -52.08 -17.14
N PRO A 569 -14.94 -52.68 -18.01
CA PRO A 569 -15.32 -52.09 -19.30
C PRO A 569 -16.08 -50.76 -19.19
N ARG A 570 -16.60 -50.41 -18.01
CA ARG A 570 -17.33 -49.16 -17.72
C ARG A 570 -16.45 -48.10 -17.04
N TYR A 571 -15.16 -48.39 -16.85
CA TYR A 571 -14.18 -47.48 -16.27
C TYR A 571 -13.25 -46.92 -17.34
N HIS A 572 -13.09 -45.60 -17.36
CA HIS A 572 -12.20 -44.91 -18.30
C HIS A 572 -11.41 -43.79 -17.62
N GLU A 573 -10.20 -43.52 -18.14
CA GLU A 573 -9.35 -42.42 -17.69
C GLU A 573 -8.98 -41.50 -18.84
N ILE A 574 -8.97 -40.20 -18.59
CA ILE A 574 -8.53 -39.16 -19.54
C ILE A 574 -7.47 -38.30 -18.85
N ALA A 575 -6.28 -38.23 -19.43
CA ALA A 575 -5.25 -37.32 -18.94
C ALA A 575 -5.59 -35.86 -19.27
N VAL A 576 -5.46 -34.97 -18.28
CA VAL A 576 -5.72 -33.52 -18.42
C VAL A 576 -4.54 -32.70 -17.91
N TYR A 577 -4.41 -31.45 -18.38
CA TYR A 577 -3.29 -30.56 -18.05
C TYR A 577 -3.80 -29.19 -17.58
N SER A 578 -3.44 -28.77 -16.37
CA SER A 578 -3.89 -27.49 -15.79
C SER A 578 -3.34 -26.25 -16.50
N SER A 579 -2.22 -26.37 -17.22
CA SER A 579 -1.61 -25.28 -18.00
C SER A 579 -2.26 -25.05 -19.38
N ALA A 580 -3.12 -25.96 -19.83
CA ALA A 580 -3.82 -25.88 -21.12
C ALA A 580 -5.20 -26.56 -21.03
N PRO A 581 -6.17 -25.99 -20.30
CA PRO A 581 -7.49 -26.60 -20.12
C PRO A 581 -8.29 -26.60 -21.44
N ASP A 582 -8.85 -27.76 -21.81
CA ASP A 582 -9.79 -27.92 -22.95
C ASP A 582 -11.00 -28.80 -22.56
N PRO A 583 -11.92 -28.26 -21.74
CA PRO A 583 -13.03 -29.03 -21.17
C PRO A 583 -14.01 -29.57 -22.22
N VAL A 584 -14.19 -28.83 -23.33
CA VAL A 584 -15.09 -29.22 -24.42
C VAL A 584 -14.57 -30.45 -25.15
N SER A 585 -13.28 -30.49 -25.49
CA SER A 585 -12.66 -31.66 -26.12
C SER A 585 -12.61 -32.86 -25.19
N VAL A 586 -12.31 -32.63 -23.90
CA VAL A 586 -12.32 -33.68 -22.86
C VAL A 586 -13.71 -34.32 -22.73
N MET A 587 -14.79 -33.54 -22.67
CA MET A 587 -16.14 -34.09 -22.58
C MET A 587 -16.58 -34.82 -23.85
N LYS A 588 -16.12 -34.38 -25.03
CA LYS A 588 -16.34 -35.13 -26.28
C LYS A 588 -15.67 -36.50 -26.24
N LYS A 589 -14.42 -36.59 -25.75
CA LYS A 589 -13.72 -37.87 -25.55
C LYS A 589 -14.45 -38.74 -24.54
N ALA A 590 -14.89 -38.18 -23.42
CA ALA A 590 -15.67 -38.90 -22.42
C ALA A 590 -16.94 -39.50 -23.03
N ARG A 591 -17.68 -38.72 -23.83
CA ARG A 591 -18.87 -39.19 -24.56
C ARG A 591 -18.56 -40.36 -25.50
N ASP A 592 -17.45 -40.29 -26.22
CA ASP A 592 -17.09 -41.31 -27.20
C ASP A 592 -16.62 -42.62 -26.54
N LEU A 593 -16.08 -42.54 -25.31
CA LEU A 593 -15.69 -43.72 -24.51
C LEU A 593 -16.88 -44.45 -23.90
N ILE A 594 -17.92 -43.73 -23.48
CA ILE A 594 -19.12 -44.30 -22.83
C ILE A 594 -20.19 -44.78 -23.83
N ARG A 595 -19.92 -44.74 -25.13
CA ARG A 595 -20.87 -45.10 -26.20
C ARG A 595 -21.06 -46.60 -26.39
#